data_AF-A0A843HQS0-F1
#
_entry.id   AF-A0A843HQS0-F1
#
_cell.length_a   1.000
_cell.length_b   1.000
_cell.length_c   1.000
_cell.angle_alpha   90.00
_cell.angle_beta   90.00
_cell.angle_gamma   90.00
#
_symmetry.space_group_name_H-M   'P 1'
#
loop_
_entity.id
_entity.type
_entity.pdbx_description
1 polymer ?
#
loop_
_entity_poly.entity_id
_entity_poly.type
_entity_poly.pdbx_seq_one_letter_code
_entity_poly.pdbx_strand_id
1 'polypeptide(L)'
;MSLKEEKESIRKSIYDKLFKEGQSLRPNGDYGKIPDFKGSDIAARLLASTDEWKNSKTIFCSPDSAQIPVRYLALKENKNLIMASPNLEHGYLYLEGCKLNGKEREASTKEGAFNHCSKFFDFGEGSSFDIAIDM
;
A
#
# COMPACT_ATOMS: atom_id res chain seq x y z
N MET A 1 -19.24 15.69 -22.67
CA MET A 1 -18.47 15.46 -21.44
C MET A 1 -17.00 15.52 -21.80
N SER A 2 -16.19 16.17 -20.96
CA SER A 2 -14.73 16.12 -21.05
C SER A 2 -14.21 14.76 -20.56
N LEU A 3 -12.99 14.40 -20.96
CA LEU A 3 -12.32 13.19 -20.45
C LEU A 3 -12.21 13.16 -18.92
N LYS A 4 -12.07 14.32 -18.29
CA LYS A 4 -12.05 14.45 -16.83
C LYS A 4 -13.39 14.05 -16.23
N GLU A 5 -14.48 14.56 -16.78
CA GLU A 5 -15.85 14.24 -16.33
C GLU A 5 -16.17 12.76 -16.53
N GLU A 6 -15.72 12.17 -17.63
CA GLU A 6 -15.94 10.74 -17.92
C GLU A 6 -15.20 9.85 -16.92
N LYS A 7 -13.91 10.11 -16.66
CA LYS A 7 -13.14 9.39 -15.62
C LYS A 7 -13.81 9.50 -14.25
N GLU A 8 -14.30 10.69 -13.91
CA GLU A 8 -14.95 10.91 -12.62
C GLU A 8 -16.31 10.22 -12.50
N SER A 9 -17.07 10.18 -13.59
CA SER A 9 -18.32 9.43 -13.67
C SER A 9 -18.10 7.93 -13.46
N ILE A 10 -17.06 7.36 -14.08
CA ILE A 10 -16.69 5.94 -13.89
C ILE A 10 -16.25 5.69 -12.44
N ARG A 11 -15.35 6.50 -11.88
CA ARG A 11 -14.93 6.36 -10.48
C ARG A 11 -16.12 6.41 -9.52
N LYS A 12 -17.01 7.39 -9.71
CA LYS A 12 -18.21 7.53 -8.89
C LYS A 12 -19.11 6.30 -8.99
N SER A 13 -19.32 5.77 -10.20
CA SER A 13 -20.11 4.54 -10.40
C SER A 13 -19.53 3.35 -9.64
N ILE A 14 -18.20 3.17 -9.67
CA ILE A 14 -17.51 2.11 -8.92
C ILE A 14 -17.60 2.34 -7.41
N TYR A 15 -17.38 3.56 -6.93
CA TYR A 15 -17.51 3.90 -5.50
C TYR A 15 -18.94 3.68 -4.99
N ASP A 16 -19.94 4.11 -5.75
CA ASP A 16 -21.35 3.90 -5.43
C ASP A 16 -21.67 2.40 -5.34
N LYS A 17 -21.13 1.59 -6.26
CA LYS A 17 -21.32 0.14 -6.26
C LYS A 17 -20.67 -0.52 -5.03
N LEU A 18 -19.40 -0.21 -4.75
CA LEU A 18 -18.68 -0.74 -3.59
C LEU A 18 -19.39 -0.39 -2.28
N PHE A 19 -19.93 0.82 -2.17
CA PHE A 19 -20.66 1.26 -0.98
C PHE A 19 -22.02 0.55 -0.86
N LYS A 20 -22.84 0.54 -1.93
CA LYS A 20 -24.17 -0.10 -1.93
C LYS A 20 -24.12 -1.60 -1.67
N GLU A 21 -23.09 -2.28 -2.17
CA GLU A 21 -22.89 -3.72 -1.97
C GLU A 21 -22.18 -4.04 -0.64
N GLY A 22 -21.90 -3.03 0.19
CA GLY A 22 -21.23 -3.18 1.48
C GLY A 22 -19.82 -3.75 1.37
N GLN A 23 -19.15 -3.54 0.23
CA GLN A 23 -17.77 -3.97 -0.01
C GLN A 23 -16.76 -2.95 0.53
N SER A 24 -17.13 -1.67 0.56
CA SER A 24 -16.33 -0.64 1.23
C SER A 24 -16.22 -0.92 2.73
N LEU A 25 -15.03 -0.76 3.28
CA LEU A 25 -14.76 -0.78 4.71
C LEU A 25 -14.90 0.62 5.34
N ARG A 26 -15.11 1.66 4.53
CA ARG A 26 -15.33 3.02 5.02
C ARG A 26 -16.81 3.28 5.32
N PRO A 27 -17.15 3.90 6.47
CA PRO A 27 -18.55 4.16 6.84
C PRO A 27 -19.34 5.01 5.84
N ASN A 28 -18.66 5.91 5.12
CA ASN A 28 -19.27 6.87 4.20
C ASN A 28 -18.83 6.65 2.74
N GLY A 29 -18.35 5.44 2.41
CA GLY A 29 -17.78 5.12 1.11
C GLY A 29 -16.36 5.67 0.87
N ASP A 30 -15.83 5.38 -0.32
CA ASP A 30 -14.42 5.62 -0.70
C ASP A 30 -14.23 6.86 -1.58
N TYR A 31 -15.21 7.76 -1.63
CA TYR A 31 -15.18 8.92 -2.52
C TYR A 31 -13.93 9.77 -2.33
N GLY A 32 -13.18 9.94 -3.43
CA GLY A 32 -11.94 10.72 -3.46
C GLY A 32 -10.74 10.05 -2.78
N LYS A 33 -10.83 8.76 -2.43
CA LYS A 33 -9.76 7.98 -1.80
C LYS A 33 -9.56 6.66 -2.54
N ILE A 34 -8.40 6.04 -2.36
CA ILE A 34 -8.21 4.65 -2.77
C ILE A 34 -9.18 3.78 -1.96
N PRO A 35 -10.02 2.94 -2.62
CA PRO A 35 -11.01 2.15 -1.93
C PRO A 35 -10.40 1.18 -0.94
N ASP A 36 -10.89 1.22 0.30
CA ASP A 36 -10.60 0.21 1.29
C ASP A 36 -11.73 -0.81 1.28
N PHE A 37 -11.43 -2.05 0.92
CA PHE A 37 -12.45 -3.03 0.52
C PHE A 37 -12.29 -4.37 1.24
N LYS A 38 -13.44 -5.05 1.42
CA LYS A 38 -13.49 -6.43 1.93
C LYS A 38 -12.71 -7.35 1.00
N GLY A 39 -11.79 -8.13 1.58
CA GLY A 39 -10.94 -9.05 0.83
C GLY A 39 -9.61 -8.45 0.37
N SER A 40 -9.24 -7.25 0.83
CA SER A 40 -7.89 -6.70 0.61
C SER A 40 -6.78 -7.63 1.12
N ASP A 41 -7.04 -8.40 2.18
CA ASP A 41 -6.14 -9.44 2.69
C ASP A 41 -6.04 -10.66 1.75
N ILE A 42 -7.14 -11.04 1.09
CA ILE A 42 -7.15 -12.10 0.07
C ILE A 42 -6.37 -11.63 -1.15
N ALA A 43 -6.62 -10.40 -1.61
CA ALA A 43 -5.89 -9.80 -2.72
C ALA A 43 -4.38 -9.75 -2.46
N ALA A 44 -3.97 -9.35 -1.25
CA ALA A 44 -2.56 -9.35 -0.85
C ALA A 44 -1.95 -10.77 -0.83
N ARG A 45 -2.69 -11.80 -0.40
CA ARG A 45 -2.22 -13.19 -0.47
C ARG A 45 -2.10 -13.70 -1.91
N LEU A 46 -3.00 -13.30 -2.80
CA LEU A 46 -2.91 -13.64 -4.22
C LEU A 46 -1.68 -12.99 -4.86
N LEU A 47 -1.43 -11.71 -4.57
CA LEU A 47 -0.19 -11.03 -4.97
C LEU A 47 1.04 -11.75 -4.42
N ALA A 48 1.03 -12.15 -3.14
CA ALA A 48 2.14 -12.87 -2.53
C ALA A 48 2.42 -14.25 -3.16
N SER A 49 1.47 -14.80 -3.91
CA SER A 49 1.62 -16.08 -4.59
C SER A 49 2.28 -16.01 -5.96
N THR A 50 2.46 -14.80 -6.52
CA THR A 50 3.11 -14.64 -7.83
C THR A 50 4.62 -14.83 -7.74
N ASP A 51 5.26 -15.16 -8.87
CA ASP A 51 6.69 -15.41 -8.90
C ASP A 51 7.50 -14.11 -8.79
N GLU A 52 6.97 -12.98 -9.29
CA GLU A 52 7.55 -11.66 -9.07
C GLU A 52 7.69 -11.40 -7.57
N TRP A 53 6.60 -11.59 -6.81
CA TRP A 53 6.62 -11.40 -5.36
C TRP A 53 7.63 -12.31 -4.67
N LYS A 54 7.62 -13.61 -4.98
CA LYS A 54 8.54 -14.58 -4.37
C LYS A 54 10.00 -14.20 -4.60
N ASN A 55 10.33 -13.72 -5.80
CA ASN A 55 11.70 -13.34 -6.18
C ASN A 55 12.11 -11.93 -5.71
N SER A 56 11.16 -11.09 -5.29
CA SER A 56 11.43 -9.74 -4.79
C SER A 56 12.11 -9.73 -3.41
N LYS A 57 12.98 -8.75 -3.19
CA LYS A 57 13.61 -8.43 -1.90
C LYS A 57 13.17 -7.07 -1.37
N THR A 58 12.92 -6.11 -2.25
CA THR A 58 12.51 -4.76 -1.90
C THR A 58 11.22 -4.40 -2.64
N ILE A 59 10.20 -4.03 -1.88
CA ILE A 59 8.87 -3.67 -2.40
C ILE A 59 8.60 -2.21 -2.11
N PHE A 60 8.15 -1.48 -3.11
CA PHE A 60 7.47 -0.20 -2.94
C PHE A 60 5.97 -0.43 -2.73
N CYS A 61 5.38 0.18 -1.72
CA CYS A 61 3.95 0.09 -1.45
C CYS A 61 3.44 1.45 -0.94
N SER A 62 2.35 1.98 -1.50
CA SER A 62 1.76 3.24 -1.06
C SER A 62 1.26 3.16 0.40
N PRO A 63 1.04 4.29 1.11
CA PRO A 63 0.60 4.30 2.51
C PRO A 63 -0.91 4.05 2.72
N ASP A 64 -1.67 3.77 1.66
CA ASP A 64 -3.12 3.62 1.73
C ASP A 64 -3.55 2.44 2.63
N SER A 65 -4.73 2.56 3.25
CA SER A 65 -5.25 1.55 4.19
C SER A 65 -5.53 0.21 3.50
N ALA A 66 -6.01 0.26 2.26
CA ALA A 66 -6.24 -0.92 1.42
C ALA A 66 -4.98 -1.78 1.21
N GLN A 67 -3.80 -1.16 1.30
CA GLN A 67 -2.51 -1.81 1.08
C GLN A 67 -1.81 -2.24 2.39
N ILE A 68 -2.39 -1.99 3.57
CA ILE A 68 -1.87 -2.50 4.86
C ILE A 68 -1.55 -4.00 4.78
N PRO A 69 -2.44 -4.87 4.22
CA PRO A 69 -2.14 -6.30 4.16
C PRO A 69 -0.93 -6.64 3.29
N VAL A 70 -0.69 -5.89 2.20
CA VAL A 70 0.50 -6.06 1.34
C VAL A 70 1.77 -5.70 2.11
N ARG A 71 1.80 -4.53 2.76
CA ARG A 71 2.94 -4.09 3.59
C ARG A 71 3.21 -5.08 4.72
N TYR A 72 2.17 -5.56 5.39
CA TYR A 72 2.31 -6.56 6.44
C TYR A 72 2.94 -7.86 5.92
N LEU A 73 2.48 -8.39 4.79
CA LEU A 73 3.05 -9.62 4.22
C LEU A 73 4.51 -9.42 3.80
N ALA A 74 4.84 -8.30 3.15
CA ALA A 74 6.21 -7.99 2.77
C ALA A 74 7.15 -8.00 3.99
N LEU A 75 6.77 -7.27 5.04
CA LEU A 75 7.56 -7.18 6.28
C LEU A 75 7.66 -8.53 7.00
N LYS A 76 6.55 -9.29 7.06
CA LYS A 76 6.50 -10.63 7.67
C LYS A 76 7.41 -11.64 6.96
N GLU A 77 7.57 -11.50 5.65
CA GLU A 77 8.48 -12.33 4.84
C GLU A 77 9.92 -11.79 4.83
N ASN A 78 10.25 -10.85 5.74
CA ASN A 78 11.55 -10.22 5.87
C ASN A 78 12.02 -9.44 4.62
N LYS A 79 11.09 -9.03 3.76
CA LYS A 79 11.38 -8.15 2.62
C LYS A 79 11.57 -6.71 3.12
N ASN A 80 12.30 -5.92 2.35
CA ASN A 80 12.40 -4.48 2.58
C ASN A 80 11.17 -3.78 2.01
N LEU A 81 10.73 -2.74 2.69
CA LEU A 81 9.58 -1.94 2.29
C LEU A 81 10.00 -0.49 2.11
N ILE A 82 9.64 0.07 0.96
CA ILE A 82 9.69 1.51 0.69
C ILE A 82 8.25 2.02 0.68
N MET A 83 7.95 3.06 1.45
CA MET A 83 6.62 3.66 1.52
C MET A 83 6.72 5.17 1.46
N ALA A 84 5.88 5.82 0.64
CA ALA A 84 5.82 7.27 0.60
C ALA A 84 5.35 7.87 1.93
N SER A 85 5.95 8.97 2.37
CA SER A 85 5.43 9.76 3.48
C SER A 85 4.16 10.52 3.05
N PRO A 86 3.25 10.89 3.97
CA PRO A 86 2.14 11.78 3.66
C PRO A 86 2.64 13.04 2.96
N ASN A 87 1.98 13.42 1.85
CA ASN A 87 2.32 14.56 1.01
C ASN A 87 3.79 14.63 0.55
N LEU A 88 4.54 13.52 0.64
CA LEU A 88 5.99 13.46 0.43
C LEU A 88 6.82 14.44 1.29
N GLU A 89 6.29 14.87 2.45
CA GLU A 89 6.97 15.82 3.35
C GLU A 89 8.36 15.35 3.81
N HIS A 90 8.57 14.03 3.91
CA HIS A 90 9.84 13.42 4.30
C HIS A 90 10.37 12.45 3.21
N GLY A 91 9.91 12.60 1.96
CA GLY A 91 10.23 11.67 0.88
C GLY A 91 9.62 10.28 1.13
N TYR A 92 10.49 9.27 1.22
CA TYR A 92 10.08 7.89 1.45
C TYR A 92 10.65 7.34 2.76
N LEU A 93 9.96 6.37 3.33
CA LEU A 93 10.42 5.60 4.47
C LEU A 93 10.99 4.29 3.96
N TYR A 94 12.14 3.88 4.50
CA TYR A 94 12.71 2.56 4.26
C TYR A 94 12.64 1.71 5.53
N LEU A 95 12.03 0.54 5.42
CA LEU A 95 11.89 -0.43 6.49
C LEU A 95 12.58 -1.73 6.10
N GLU A 96 13.34 -2.29 7.04
CA GLU A 96 13.98 -3.59 6.89
C GLU A 96 13.16 -4.64 7.64
N GLY A 97 12.42 -5.49 6.92
CA GLY A 97 11.53 -6.49 7.54
C GLY A 97 12.25 -7.39 8.54
N CYS A 98 13.49 -7.78 8.24
CA CYS A 98 14.33 -8.61 9.11
C CYS A 98 14.69 -7.98 10.46
N LYS A 99 14.50 -6.66 10.65
CA LYS A 99 14.82 -5.96 11.91
C LYS A 99 13.61 -5.71 12.80
N LEU A 100 12.39 -6.06 12.35
CA LEU A 100 11.15 -5.71 13.04
C LEU A 100 10.80 -6.60 14.24
N ASN A 101 11.32 -7.84 14.29
CA ASN A 101 11.23 -8.72 15.46
C ASN A 101 9.81 -8.84 16.06
N GLY A 102 8.79 -9.13 15.25
CA GLY A 102 7.40 -9.30 15.69
C GLY A 102 6.54 -8.03 15.62
N LYS A 103 7.12 -6.90 15.19
CA LYS A 103 6.41 -5.61 15.04
C LYS A 103 5.87 -5.36 13.63
N GLU A 104 5.82 -6.37 12.77
CA GLU A 104 5.49 -6.22 11.34
C GLU A 104 4.08 -5.69 11.14
N ARG A 105 3.13 -6.08 12.00
CA ARG A 105 1.76 -5.57 11.96
C ARG A 105 1.71 -4.08 12.26
N GLU A 106 2.40 -3.63 13.30
CA GLU A 106 2.44 -2.22 13.66
C GLU A 106 3.13 -1.40 12.56
N ALA A 107 4.31 -1.85 12.12
CA ALA A 107 5.12 -1.22 11.08
C ALA A 107 4.42 -1.14 9.70
N SER A 108 3.42 -1.99 9.43
CA SER A 108 2.63 -1.94 8.19
C SER A 108 1.62 -0.78 8.14
N THR A 109 1.33 -0.14 9.28
CA THR A 109 0.45 1.02 9.33
C THR A 109 1.19 2.30 8.93
N LYS A 110 0.46 3.33 8.50
CA LYS A 110 1.07 4.62 8.14
C LYS A 110 1.90 5.20 9.29
N GLU A 111 1.36 5.20 10.51
CA GLU A 111 2.03 5.74 11.71
C GLU A 111 3.16 4.84 12.20
N GLY A 112 2.92 3.53 12.31
CA GLY A 112 3.94 2.59 12.74
C GLY A 112 5.13 2.54 11.78
N ALA A 113 4.93 2.78 10.49
CA ALA A 113 6.04 2.85 9.55
C ALA A 113 7.06 3.95 9.91
N PHE A 114 6.61 5.10 10.42
CA PHE A 114 7.52 6.15 10.91
C PHE A 114 8.28 5.72 12.16
N ASN A 115 7.62 4.98 13.05
CA ASN A 115 8.24 4.53 14.30
C ASN A 115 9.31 3.45 14.08
N HIS A 116 9.20 2.69 12.99
CA HIS A 116 10.06 1.53 12.71
C HIS A 116 10.92 1.68 11.45
N CYS A 117 10.89 2.82 10.75
CA CYS A 117 11.76 3.04 9.61
C CYS A 117 13.22 3.10 10.04
N SER A 118 14.10 2.44 9.27
CA SER A 118 15.53 2.50 9.53
C SER A 118 16.16 3.79 9.00
N LYS A 119 15.55 4.38 7.97
CA LYS A 119 15.93 5.69 7.43
C LYS A 119 14.83 6.31 6.58
N PHE A 120 14.90 7.62 6.42
CA PHE A 120 14.31 8.31 5.27
C PHE A 120 15.09 7.95 4.01
N PHE A 121 14.39 7.84 2.89
CA PHE A 121 14.88 7.31 1.64
C PHE A 121 14.43 8.22 0.51
N ASP A 122 15.35 8.44 -0.43
CA ASP A 122 15.06 9.11 -1.68
C ASP A 122 15.57 8.25 -2.84
N PHE A 123 14.87 8.33 -3.96
CA PHE A 123 15.27 7.67 -5.21
C PHE A 123 16.42 8.46 -5.87
N GLY A 124 17.64 8.26 -5.37
CA GLY A 124 18.88 8.72 -6.01
C GLY A 124 19.47 7.68 -6.98
N GLU A 125 20.66 7.95 -7.49
CA GLU A 125 21.39 6.99 -8.34
C GLU A 125 21.66 5.68 -7.58
N GLY A 126 21.25 4.55 -8.15
CA GLY A 126 21.42 3.21 -7.56
C GLY A 126 20.31 2.75 -6.62
N SER A 127 19.30 3.59 -6.34
CA SER A 127 18.11 3.22 -5.58
C SER A 127 17.11 2.44 -6.45
N SER A 128 16.76 1.21 -6.08
CA SER A 128 15.75 0.41 -6.80
C SER A 128 14.83 -0.38 -5.86
N PHE A 129 13.64 -0.68 -6.35
CA PHE A 129 12.75 -1.72 -5.81
C PHE A 129 12.49 -2.74 -6.91
N ASP A 130 12.08 -3.94 -6.52
CA ASP A 130 11.79 -5.03 -7.45
C ASP A 130 10.33 -4.98 -7.93
N ILE A 131 9.43 -4.51 -7.06
CA ILE A 131 7.98 -4.39 -7.33
C ILE A 131 7.47 -3.08 -6.76
N ALA A 132 6.60 -2.40 -7.52
CA ALA A 132 5.77 -1.31 -7.02
C ALA A 132 4.31 -1.72 -6.95
N ILE A 133 3.72 -1.54 -5.78
CA ILE A 133 2.28 -1.67 -5.54
C ILE A 133 1.75 -0.26 -5.28
N ASP A 134 1.24 0.36 -6.33
CA ASP A 134 0.70 1.71 -6.34
C ASP A 134 -0.69 1.68 -6.98
N MET A 135 -1.63 2.47 -6.44
CA MET A 135 -3.05 2.45 -6.83
C MET A 135 -3.58 3.87 -7.07
#